data_AF-G0P2B2-F1
#
_entry.id   AF-G0P2B2-F1
#
_cell.length_a   1.000
_cell.length_b   1.000
_cell.length_c   1.000
_cell.angle_alpha   90.00
_cell.angle_beta   90.00
_cell.angle_gamma   90.00
#
_symmetry.space_group_name_H-M   'P 1'
#
loop_
_entity.id
_entity.type
_entity.pdbx_description
1 polymer ?
#
loop_
_entity_poly.entity_id
_entity_poly.type
_entity_poly.pdbx_seq_one_letter_code
_entity_poly.pdbx_strand_id
1 'polypeptide(L)' 'MGSVTVYTDGACIDQGTKNARAGYGVFWGDGNKNNCKGRVTGPQDSNRAELRAAHQAIKTVSF' A
#
# COMPACT_ATOMS: atom_id res chain seq x y z
N MET A 1 17.81 -8.29 18.57
CA MET A 1 16.98 -8.23 17.36
C MET A 1 16.11 -7.00 17.48
N GLY A 2 16.18 -6.08 16.53
CA GLY A 2 15.32 -4.89 16.50
C GLY A 2 14.06 -5.18 15.68
N SER A 3 12.92 -4.61 16.06
CA SER A 3 11.72 -4.58 15.24
C SER A 3 11.45 -3.14 14.78
N VAL A 4 11.01 -2.97 13.55
CA VAL A 4 10.54 -1.69 13.02
C VAL A 4 9.05 -1.78 12.77
N THR A 5 8.31 -0.75 13.18
CA THR A 5 6.87 -0.64 12.90
C THR A 5 6.66 0.04 11.56
N VAL A 6 5.77 -0.52 10.75
CA VAL A 6 5.29 0.07 9.49
C VAL A 6 3.78 0.00 9.47
N TYR A 7 3.16 1.04 8.93
CA TYR A 7 1.72 1.12 8.71
C TYR A 7 1.43 0.99 7.22
N THR A 8 0.47 0.14 6.88
CA THR A 8 0.03 -0.09 5.52
C THR A 8 -1.47 0.08 5.43
N ASP A 9 -1.94 0.57 4.30
CA ASP A 9 -3.37 0.70 4.03
C ASP A 9 -3.62 0.59 2.52
N GLY A 10 -4.82 0.14 2.17
CA GLY A 10 -5.25 -0.02 0.79
C GLY A 10 -6.74 0.22 0.65
N ALA A 11 -7.11 1.17 -0.19
CA ALA A 11 -8.50 1.55 -0.38
C ALA A 11 -8.89 1.50 -1.86
N CYS A 12 -10.19 1.29 -2.12
CA CYS A 12 -10.77 1.37 -3.44
C CYS A 12 -12.04 2.22 -3.42
N ILE A 13 -12.09 3.22 -4.31
CA ILE A 13 -13.29 4.02 -4.55
C ILE A 13 -14.06 3.38 -5.69
N ASP A 14 -15.40 3.36 -5.59
CA ASP A 14 -16.32 2.78 -6.59
C ASP A 14 -16.08 1.28 -6.85
N GLN A 15 -15.71 0.52 -5.81
CA GLN A 15 -15.43 -0.91 -5.91
C GLN A 15 -16.60 -1.70 -6.49
N GLY A 16 -16.29 -2.67 -7.35
CA GLY A 16 -17.28 -3.49 -8.06
C GLY A 16 -17.87 -2.82 -9.30
N THR A 17 -17.48 -1.58 -9.61
CA THR A 17 -17.93 -0.86 -10.80
C THR A 17 -16.82 -0.74 -11.84
N LYS A 18 -17.19 -0.37 -13.07
CA LYS A 18 -16.24 -0.02 -14.14
C LYS A 18 -15.36 1.19 -13.82
N ASN A 19 -15.75 2.00 -12.83
CA ASN A 19 -15.04 3.21 -12.42
C ASN A 19 -14.13 2.97 -11.20
N ALA A 20 -13.98 1.73 -10.75
CA ALA A 20 -13.19 1.39 -9.57
C ALA A 20 -11.75 1.93 -9.67
N ARG A 21 -11.27 2.53 -8.57
CA ARG A 21 -9.90 3.06 -8.45
C ARG A 21 -9.33 2.65 -7.12
N ALA A 22 -8.36 1.73 -7.16
CA ALA A 22 -7.68 1.23 -5.99
C ALA A 22 -6.28 1.83 -5.85
N GLY A 23 -5.93 2.24 -4.63
CA GLY A 23 -4.63 2.80 -4.28
C GLY A 23 -4.11 2.19 -2.98
N TYR A 24 -2.79 2.13 -2.85
CA TYR A 24 -2.10 1.63 -1.67
C TYR A 24 -1.20 2.70 -1.07
N GLY A 25 -0.94 2.59 0.24
CA GLY A 25 0.00 3.44 0.99
C GLY A 25 0.84 2.64 1.98
N VAL A 26 2.09 3.06 2.16
CA VAL A 26 3.03 2.54 3.16
C VAL A 26 3.68 3.71 3.89
N PHE A 27 3.66 3.65 5.22
CA PHE A 27 4.18 4.69 6.09
C PHE A 27 5.08 4.13 7.19
N TRP A 28 6.33 4.60 7.22
CA TRP A 28 7.39 4.23 8.16
C TRP A 28 7.70 5.35 9.17
N GLY A 29 6.93 6.45 9.15
CA GLY A 29 7.18 7.66 9.92
C GLY A 29 7.44 8.89 9.06
N ASP A 30 7.37 10.07 9.66
CA ASP A 30 7.49 11.34 8.93
C ASP A 30 8.85 11.49 8.24
N GLY A 31 8.83 11.97 6.99
CA GLY A 31 10.04 12.19 6.19
C GLY A 31 10.83 10.93 5.82
N ASN A 32 10.34 9.73 6.17
CA ASN A 32 11.06 8.50 5.86
C ASN A 32 11.07 8.23 4.34
N LYS A 33 12.26 8.01 3.78
CA LYS A 33 12.47 7.76 2.34
C LYS A 33 11.75 6.51 1.81
N ASN A 34 11.40 5.57 2.69
CA ASN A 34 10.70 4.34 2.34
C ASN A 34 9.17 4.52 2.29
N ASN A 35 8.65 5.68 2.70
CA ASN A 35 7.24 6.01 2.53
C ASN A 35 6.89 5.99 1.04
N CYS A 36 5.84 5.27 0.67
CA CYS A 36 5.42 5.19 -0.71
C CYS A 36 3.91 5.01 -0.83
N LYS A 37 3.38 5.40 -1.99
CA LYS A 37 1.98 5.24 -2.35
C LYS A 37 1.86 5.06 -3.85
N GLY A 38 0.78 4.46 -4.30
CA GLY A 38 0.55 4.33 -5.73
C GLY A 38 -0.79 3.72 -6.08
N ARG A 39 -1.09 3.73 -7.38
CA ARG A 39 -2.27 3.05 -7.92
C ARG A 39 -1.99 1.55 -8.04
N VAL A 40 -2.99 0.75 -7.73
CA VAL A 40 -2.97 -0.70 -7.95
C VAL A 40 -3.03 -0.98 -9.46
N THR A 41 -2.25 -1.94 -9.97
CA THR A 41 -2.21 -2.30 -11.41
C THR A 41 -3.08 -3.51 -11.70
N GLY A 42 -3.98 -3.54 -12.68
CA GLY A 42 -4.89 -4.67 -12.90
C GLY A 42 -6.22 -4.51 -12.14
N PRO A 43 -6.84 -5.57 -11.59
CA PRO A 43 -8.11 -5.45 -10.86
C PRO A 43 -8.05 -4.40 -9.76
N GLN A 44 -9.05 -3.52 -9.75
CA GLN A 44 -9.19 -2.40 -8.81
C GLN A 44 -10.13 -2.82 -7.68
N ASP A 45 -9.54 -3.30 -6.60
CA ASP A 45 -10.23 -3.87 -5.43
C ASP A 45 -9.44 -3.50 -4.16
N SER A 46 -10.14 -3.25 -3.05
CA SER A 46 -9.60 -2.96 -1.73
C SER A 46 -8.70 -4.08 -1.22
N ASN A 47 -9.11 -5.35 -1.32
CA ASN A 47 -8.31 -6.47 -0.82
C ASN A 47 -6.96 -6.54 -1.54
N ARG A 48 -6.99 -6.35 -2.86
CA ARG A 48 -5.78 -6.26 -3.66
C ARG A 48 -4.93 -5.03 -3.33
N ALA A 49 -5.55 -3.91 -2.97
CA ALA A 49 -4.84 -2.71 -2.52
C ALA A 49 -4.10 -2.95 -1.20
N GLU A 50 -4.75 -3.56 -0.22
CA GLU A 50 -4.19 -3.90 1.09
C GLU A 50 -2.99 -4.84 0.94
N LEU A 51 -3.16 -5.92 0.17
CA LEU A 51 -2.08 -6.86 -0.10
C LEU A 51 -0.92 -6.20 -0.87
N ARG A 52 -1.23 -5.27 -1.79
CA ARG A 52 -0.21 -4.53 -2.53
C ARG A 52 0.59 -3.61 -1.61
N ALA A 53 -0.05 -2.99 -0.61
CA ALA A 53 0.58 -2.17 0.41
C ALA A 53 1.56 -3.00 1.25
N ALA A 54 1.10 -4.11 1.81
CA ALA A 54 1.91 -5.04 2.60
C ALA A 54 3.11 -5.59 1.80
N HIS A 55 2.86 -6.02 0.56
CA HIS A 55 3.93 -6.47 -0.34
C HIS A 55 4.96 -5.36 -0.62
N GLN A 56 4.51 -4.12 -0.83
CA GLN A 56 5.45 -3.02 -1.06
C GLN A 56 6.31 -2.74 0.18
N ALA A 57 5.70 -2.72 1.37
CA ALA A 57 6.44 -2.52 2.62
C ALA A 57 7.57 -3.55 2.79
N ILE A 58 7.26 -4.83 2.60
CA ILE A 58 8.25 -5.91 2.67
C ILE A 58 9.35 -5.76 1.61
N LYS A 59 8.99 -5.32 0.39
CA LYS A 59 9.96 -5.15 -0.71
C LYS A 59 10.88 -3.94 -0.53
N THR A 60 10.40 -2.86 0.08
CA THR A 60 11.15 -1.59 0.20
C THR A 60 11.93 -1.47 1.49
N VAL A 61 11.72 -2.36 2.47
CA VAL A 61 12.49 -2.33 3.71
C VAL A 61 13.98 -2.39 3.37
N SER A 62 14.70 -1.36 3.78
CA SER A 62 16.15 -1.25 3.62
C SER A 62 16.69 -0.87 5.00
N PHE A 63 17.60 -1.69 5.52
CA PHE A 63 18.28 -1.48 6.79
C PHE A 63 19.43 -0.48 6.65
#